data_AF-A0A410PMH3-F1
#
_entry.id   AF-A0A410PMH3-F1
#
_cell.length_a   1.000
_cell.length_b   1.000
_cell.length_c   1.000
_cell.angle_alpha   90.00
_cell.angle_beta   90.00
_cell.angle_gamma   90.00
#
_symmetry.space_group_name_H-M   'P 1'
#
loop_
_entity.id
_entity.type
_entity.pdbx_description
1 polymer ?
#
loop_
_entity_poly.entity_id
_entity_poly.type
_entity_poly.pdbx_seq_one_letter_code
_entity_poly.pdbx_strand_id
1 'polypeptide(L)' 'MDERVFHEPLTFDHPEKLLQGITVDQGDINVKSYLDENEGCIRFNTIITDKATGKETRRDVVVGELEEEDDID' A
#
# COMPACT_ATOMS: atom_id res chain seq x y z
N MET A 1 13.96 10.16 19.27
CA MET A 1 14.25 8.85 18.66
C MET A 1 13.43 8.80 17.40
N ASP A 2 14.06 9.15 16.29
CA ASP A 2 13.43 9.17 14.97
C ASP A 2 13.77 7.82 14.33
N GLU A 3 13.23 6.74 14.93
CA GLU A 3 13.29 5.42 14.33
C GLU A 3 12.27 5.42 13.20
N ARG A 4 12.69 5.91 12.03
CA ARG A 4 12.05 5.51 10.80
C ARG A 4 12.28 4.01 10.74
N VAL A 5 11.26 3.26 11.11
CA VAL A 5 11.23 1.81 11.02
C VAL A 5 11.28 1.45 9.54
N PHE A 6 12.48 1.46 8.98
CA PHE A 6 12.78 0.84 7.70
C PHE A 6 13.11 -0.60 8.03
N HIS A 7 12.07 -1.41 8.16
CA HIS A 7 12.24 -2.83 7.94
C HIS A 7 12.50 -3.03 6.45
N GLU A 8 13.46 -3.90 6.14
CA GLU A 8 13.67 -4.41 4.79
C GLU A 8 12.31 -4.82 4.18
N PRO A 9 12.12 -4.69 2.84
CA PRO A 9 10.88 -5.07 2.20
C PRO A 9 10.47 -6.49 2.61
N LEU A 10 9.20 -6.67 2.96
CA LEU A 10 8.70 -7.99 3.29
C LEU A 10 8.54 -8.80 1.99
N THR A 11 8.96 -10.06 2.04
CA THR A 11 8.59 -11.03 1.01
C THR A 11 7.19 -11.59 1.31
N PHE A 12 6.40 -11.82 0.27
CA PHE A 12 5.05 -12.34 0.39
C PHE A 12 4.78 -13.52 -0.55
N ASP A 13 4.34 -14.66 0.01
CA ASP A 13 4.04 -15.89 -0.75
C ASP A 13 2.67 -15.86 -1.45
N HIS A 14 1.74 -15.00 -0.99
CA HIS A 14 0.35 -14.93 -1.48
C HIS A 14 -0.19 -13.47 -1.47
N PRO A 15 0.34 -12.58 -2.34
CA PRO A 15 -0.01 -11.16 -2.40
C PRO A 15 -1.50 -10.90 -2.70
N GLU A 16 -2.17 -11.80 -3.42
CA GLU A 16 -3.55 -11.68 -3.84
C GLU A 16 -4.54 -11.62 -2.66
N LYS A 17 -4.14 -12.14 -1.50
CA LYS A 17 -4.95 -12.12 -0.26
C LYS A 17 -4.79 -10.82 0.53
N LEU A 18 -3.77 -10.02 0.23
CA LEU A 18 -3.46 -8.76 0.91
C LEU A 18 -4.22 -7.57 0.32
N LEU A 19 -4.88 -7.75 -0.82
CA LEU A 19 -5.67 -6.75 -1.55
C LEU A 19 -6.98 -6.41 -0.82
N GLN A 20 -6.89 -5.87 0.40
CA GLN A 20 -8.03 -5.32 1.12
C GLN A 20 -7.80 -3.85 1.39
N GLY A 21 -8.67 -3.03 0.83
CA GLY A 21 -8.69 -1.60 1.08
C GLY A 21 -9.42 -1.27 2.37
N ILE A 22 -8.87 -0.36 3.17
CA ILE A 22 -9.56 0.29 4.28
C ILE A 22 -9.96 1.68 3.81
N THR A 23 -11.25 2.01 3.95
CA THR A 23 -11.75 3.37 3.77
C THR A 23 -12.13 3.94 5.12
N VAL A 24 -11.55 5.08 5.47
CA VAL A 24 -11.92 5.88 6.63
C VAL A 24 -12.58 7.14 6.13
N ASP A 25 -13.80 7.38 6.59
CA ASP A 25 -14.56 8.59 6.28
C ASP A 25 -14.75 9.37 7.58
N GLN A 26 -14.10 10.54 7.70
CA GLN A 26 -14.13 11.32 8.94
C GLN A 26 -14.11 12.83 8.67
N GLY A 27 -15.18 13.51 9.07
CA GLY A 27 -15.34 14.94 8.84
C GLY A 27 -15.20 15.28 7.35
N ASP A 28 -14.36 16.28 7.06
CA ASP A 28 -14.10 16.78 5.71
C ASP A 28 -13.06 15.96 4.94
N ILE A 29 -12.61 14.82 5.48
CA ILE A 29 -11.58 14.00 4.86
C ILE A 29 -12.13 12.60 4.56
N ASN A 30 -11.78 12.08 3.39
CA ASN A 30 -11.90 10.67 3.04
C ASN A 30 -10.50 10.09 2.82
N VAL A 31 -10.17 8.99 3.51
CA VAL A 31 -8.89 8.30 3.35
C VAL A 31 -9.17 6.90 2.83
N LYS A 32 -8.60 6.56 1.68
CA LYS A 32 -8.62 5.20 1.13
C LYS A 32 -7.21 4.68 1.13
N SER A 33 -6.97 3.58 1.82
CA SER A 33 -5.69 2.89 1.80
C SER A 33 -5.87 1.47 1.31
N TYR A 34 -5.00 0.97 0.44
CA TYR A 34 -5.07 -0.39 -0.07
C TYR A 34 -3.67 -0.88 -0.41
N LEU A 35 -3.48 -2.20 -0.34
CA LEU A 35 -2.33 -2.85 -0.94
C LEU A 35 -2.68 -3.22 -2.38
N ASP A 36 -1.74 -3.04 -3.28
CA ASP A 36 -1.79 -3.53 -4.66
C ASP A 36 -0.45 -4.12 -5.08
N GLU A 37 -0.53 -5.02 -6.04
CA GLU A 37 0.63 -5.61 -6.69
C GLU A 37 0.84 -4.89 -8.03
N ASN A 38 2.04 -4.35 -8.23
CA ASN A 38 2.40 -3.74 -9.50
C ASN A 38 3.90 -3.90 -9.74
N GLU A 39 4.27 -4.33 -10.94
CA GLU A 39 5.67 -4.51 -11.38
C GLU A 39 6.49 -5.44 -10.45
N GLY A 40 5.88 -6.52 -9.93
CA GLY A 40 6.57 -7.47 -9.03
C GLY A 40 6.79 -6.96 -7.61
N CYS A 41 6.21 -5.81 -7.25
CA CYS A 41 6.27 -5.24 -5.91
C CYS A 41 4.88 -5.14 -5.29
N ILE A 42 4.80 -5.32 -3.97
CA ILE A 42 3.63 -4.94 -3.19
C ILE A 42 3.78 -3.48 -2.76
N ARG A 43 2.78 -2.67 -3.09
CA ARG A 43 2.72 -1.25 -2.76
C ARG A 43 1.58 -0.99 -1.80
N PHE A 44 1.84 -0.13 -0.82
CA PHE A 44 0.82 0.47 0.01
C PHE A 44 0.45 1.84 -0.57
N ASN A 45 -0.76 1.90 -1.11
CA ASN A 45 -1.34 3.12 -1.64
C ASN A 45 -2.24 3.78 -0.60
N THR A 46 -2.13 5.09 -0.46
CA THR A 46 -3.04 5.92 0.33
C THR A 46 -3.48 7.12 -0.49
N ILE A 47 -4.79 7.30 -0.60
CA ILE A 47 -5.42 8.46 -1.23
C ILE A 47 -6.16 9.21 -0.12
N ILE A 48 -5.83 10.49 0.06
CA ILE A 48 -6.50 11.38 1.00
C ILE A 48 -7.22 12.44 0.18
N THR A 49 -8.54 12.49 0.29
CA THR A 49 -9.41 13.43 -0.39
C THR A 49 -9.96 14.44 0.63
N ASP A 50 -9.72 15.73 0.40
CA ASP A 50 -10.46 16.81 1.04
C ASP A 50 -11.82 16.93 0.35
N LYS A 51 -12.90 16.66 1.08
CA LYS A 51 -14.27 16.66 0.56
C LYS A 51 -14.79 18.05 0.26
N ALA A 52 -14.30 19.07 0.96
CA ALA A 52 -14.75 20.45 0.77
C ALA A 52 -14.18 21.04 -0.52
N THR A 53 -12.92 20.69 -0.84
CA THR A 53 -12.24 21.22 -2.03
C THR A 53 -12.18 20.24 -3.20
N GLY A 54 -12.45 18.95 -2.96
CA GLY A 54 -12.27 17.88 -3.94
C GLY A 54 -10.81 17.58 -4.26
N LYS A 55 -9.84 18.17 -3.54
CA LYS A 55 -8.42 17.95 -3.78
C LYS A 55 -7.98 16.61 -3.21
N GLU A 56 -7.08 15.96 -3.93
CA GLU A 56 -6.52 14.68 -3.53
C GLU A 56 -5.01 14.77 -3.37
N THR A 57 -4.48 14.05 -2.38
CA THR A 57 -3.07 13.72 -2.31
C THR A 57 -2.92 12.21 -2.24
N ARG A 58 -1.96 11.69 -3.02
CA ARG A 58 -1.65 10.25 -3.11
C ARG A 58 -0.27 9.98 -2.54
N ARG A 59 -0.16 8.91 -1.78
CA ARG A 59 1.11 8.29 -1.37
C ARG A 59 1.14 6.85 -1.88
N ASP A 60 2.27 6.50 -2.47
CA ASP A 60 2.59 5.16 -2.97
C ASP A 60 3.94 4.79 -2.35
N VAL A 61 3.96 3.70 -1.60
CA VAL A 61 5.15 3.21 -0.90
C VAL A 61 5.30 1.74 -1.20
N VAL A 62 6.45 1.33 -1.72
CA VAL A 62 6.81 -0.09 -1.84
C VAL A 62 7.01 -0.64 -0.43
N VAL A 63 6.27 -1.69 -0.10
CA VAL A 63 6.30 -2.36 1.22
C VAL A 63 6.79 -3.81 1.14
N GLY A 64 6.91 -4.35 -0.07
CA GLY A 64 7.45 -5.67 -0.31
C GLY A 64 7.74 -5.95 -1.77
N GLU A 65 8.44 -7.05 -1.99
CA GLU A 65 8.75 -7.62 -3.29
C GLU A 65 8.12 -9.01 -3.37
N LEU A 66 7.72 -9.42 -4.56
CA LEU A 66 7.32 -10.80 -4.80
C LEU A 66 8.57 -11.63 -4.99
N GLU A 67 8.62 -12.78 -4.33
CA GLU A 67 9.57 -13.80 -4.73
C GLU A 67 9.20 -14.26 -6.15
N GLU A 68 10.16 -14.20 -7.07
CA GLU A 68 10.06 -14.97 -8.30
C GLU A 68 9.94 -16.44 -7.86
N GLU A 69 8.85 -17.12 -8.23
CA GLU A 69 8.83 -18.58 -8.12
C GLU A 69 10.00 -19.07 -8.98
N ASP A 70 11.12 -19.39 -8.33
CA ASP A 70 12.10 -20.30 -8.91
C ASP A 70 11.29 -21.57 -9.19
N ASP A 71 10.94 -21.79 -10.46
CA ASP A 71 10.48 -23.08 -10.96
C ASP A 71 11.58 -24.10 -10.62
N ILE A 72 11.49 -24.71 -9.43
CA ILE A 72 12.32 -25.82 -9.04
C ILE A 72 11.91 -27.00 -9.93
N ASP A 73 12.77 -27.27 -10.92
CA ASP A 73 12.83 -28.40 -11.87
C ASP A 73 12.29 -29.74 -11.32
#